data_AF-A0A0B7N102-F1
#
_entry.id   AF-A0A0B7N102-F1
#
_cell.length_a   1.000
_cell.length_b   1.000
_cell.length_c   1.000
_cell.angle_alpha   90.00
_cell.angle_beta   90.00
_cell.angle_gamma   90.00
#
_symmetry.space_group_name_H-M   'P 1'
#
loop_
_entity.id
_entity.type
_entity.pdbx_description
1 polymer ?
#
loop_
_entity_poly.entity_id
_entity_poly.type
_entity_poly.pdbx_seq_one_letter_code
_entity_poly.pdbx_strand_id
1 'polypeptide(L)'
;MNQSKKTQYSGAIKHKDVCLCAWGSIAFYFFYRFEVDQESFPDLSSNAGRYDFKVLKSAKKDAKAKITYAAQNASIHRAFKKLGINSSHTTDAGRGSGARIAELNGAFLDQIRRMGRWDSGSLESRYLTHFNREAIIICNGFPGRKGGFWLR
;
A
#
# COMPACT_ATOMS: atom_id res chain seq x y z
N MET A 1 9.49 -7.24 13.50
CA MET A 1 9.23 -8.68 13.65
C MET A 1 7.80 -8.83 14.15
N ASN A 2 6.95 -9.62 13.48
CA ASN A 2 5.59 -9.86 13.99
C ASN A 2 5.65 -10.85 15.17
N GLN A 3 4.55 -11.00 15.91
CA GLN A 3 4.47 -11.91 17.07
C GLN A 3 4.81 -13.37 16.73
N SER A 4 4.73 -13.78 15.45
CA SER A 4 5.01 -15.14 14.98
C SER A 4 6.40 -15.35 14.36
N LYS A 5 7.31 -14.35 14.39
CA LYS A 5 8.66 -14.39 13.80
C LYS A 5 8.73 -14.86 12.33
N LYS A 6 7.62 -14.80 11.58
CA LYS A 6 7.57 -15.26 10.18
C LYS A 6 7.75 -14.10 9.20
N THR A 7 8.48 -14.36 8.11
CA THR A 7 8.54 -13.45 6.96
C THR A 7 7.13 -13.21 6.42
N GLN A 8 6.78 -11.93 6.29
CA GLN A 8 5.49 -11.50 5.80
C GLN A 8 5.65 -10.98 4.38
N TYR A 9 4.85 -11.50 3.45
CA TYR A 9 4.83 -11.03 2.08
C TYR A 9 3.65 -10.09 1.85
N SER A 10 3.92 -8.98 1.20
CA SER A 10 2.94 -8.03 0.69
C SER A 10 3.37 -7.61 -0.70
N GLY A 11 2.49 -6.93 -1.41
CA GLY A 11 2.66 -6.60 -2.80
C GLY A 11 1.48 -5.78 -3.27
N ALA A 12 1.74 -5.01 -4.31
CA ALA A 12 0.76 -4.15 -4.95
C ALA A 12 1.03 -4.21 -6.44
N ILE A 13 -0.02 -4.14 -7.25
CA ILE A 13 0.09 -4.00 -8.70
C ILE A 13 -0.40 -2.62 -9.11
N LYS A 14 -0.14 -2.22 -10.36
CA LYS A 14 -0.75 -0.99 -10.90
C LYS A 14 -2.27 -1.17 -10.90
N HIS A 15 -3.00 -0.12 -10.57
CA HIS A 15 -4.46 -0.11 -10.68
C HIS A 15 -4.86 0.12 -12.15
N LYS A 16 -6.00 -0.45 -12.58
CA LYS A 16 -6.52 -0.26 -13.95
C LYS A 16 -6.84 1.21 -14.25
N ASP A 17 -7.45 1.88 -13.27
CA ASP A 17 -7.62 3.33 -13.24
C ASP A 17 -6.35 4.01 -12.72
N VAL A 18 -5.75 4.89 -13.53
CA VAL A 18 -4.53 5.64 -13.21
C VAL A 18 -4.70 6.56 -12.00
N CYS A 19 -5.90 7.12 -11.78
CA CYS A 19 -6.18 8.03 -10.67
C CYS A 19 -6.17 7.32 -9.31
N LEU A 20 -6.39 6.00 -9.31
CA LEU A 20 -6.38 5.16 -8.11
C LEU A 20 -5.08 4.36 -7.94
N CYS A 21 -4.14 4.49 -8.88
CA CYS A 21 -2.93 3.69 -8.92
C CYS A 21 -1.88 4.19 -7.92
N ALA A 22 -1.70 3.46 -6.81
CA ALA A 22 -0.70 3.78 -5.79
C ALA A 22 0.74 3.86 -6.36
N TRP A 23 1.10 2.99 -7.31
CA TRP A 23 2.40 3.07 -7.99
C TRP A 23 2.56 4.35 -8.82
N GLY A 24 1.47 4.83 -9.44
CA GLY A 24 1.47 6.09 -10.16
C GLY A 24 1.69 7.26 -9.21
N SER A 25 0.97 7.28 -8.08
CA SER A 25 1.16 8.28 -7.03
C SER A 25 2.59 8.29 -6.47
N ILE A 26 3.20 7.12 -6.24
CA ILE A 26 4.59 7.01 -5.80
C ILE A 26 5.56 7.51 -6.87
N ALA A 27 5.32 7.20 -8.15
CA ALA A 27 6.16 7.67 -9.24
C ALA A 27 6.15 9.21 -9.35
N PHE A 28 4.98 9.83 -9.28
CA PHE A 28 4.87 11.30 -9.23
C PHE A 28 5.55 11.89 -8.00
N TYR A 29 5.43 11.24 -6.85
CA TYR A 29 6.12 11.67 -5.65
C TYR A 29 7.65 11.58 -5.79
N PHE A 30 8.19 10.52 -6.39
CA PHE A 30 9.62 10.41 -6.67
C PHE A 30 10.10 11.42 -7.70
N PHE A 31 9.32 11.67 -8.75
CA PHE A 31 9.61 12.73 -9.70
C PHE A 31 9.70 14.09 -8.98
N TYR A 32 8.69 14.45 -8.20
CA TYR A 32 8.74 15.67 -7.39
C TYR A 32 9.97 15.70 -6.48
N ARG A 33 10.27 14.61 -5.79
CA ARG A 33 11.35 14.56 -4.80
C ARG A 33 12.74 14.73 -5.42
N PHE A 34 13.02 14.05 -6.52
CA PHE A 34 14.36 14.03 -7.10
C PHE A 34 14.56 15.06 -8.21
N GLU A 35 13.52 15.33 -9.00
CA GLU A 35 13.60 16.28 -10.11
C GLU A 35 13.17 17.70 -9.71
N VAL A 36 12.13 17.85 -8.88
CA VAL A 36 11.60 19.20 -8.55
C VAL A 36 12.24 19.76 -7.27
N ASP A 37 12.26 18.98 -6.19
CA ASP A 37 12.89 19.34 -4.89
C ASP A 37 14.42 19.17 -4.92
N GLN A 38 14.96 18.64 -6.03
CA GLN A 38 16.41 18.43 -6.26
C GLN A 38 17.09 17.66 -5.11
N GLU A 39 16.36 16.74 -4.48
CA GLU A 39 16.95 15.83 -3.50
C GLU A 39 17.88 14.85 -4.21
N SER A 40 19.07 14.62 -3.64
CA SER A 40 19.99 13.62 -4.16
C SER A 40 19.33 12.23 -4.18
N PHE A 41 19.42 11.58 -5.33
CA PHE A 41 18.95 10.21 -5.48
C PHE A 41 19.76 9.27 -4.54
N PRO A 42 19.11 8.33 -3.84
CA PRO A 42 19.80 7.44 -2.92
C PRO A 42 20.79 6.54 -3.66
N ASP A 43 21.97 6.33 -3.06
CA ASP A 43 22.89 5.31 -3.54
C ASP A 43 22.28 3.91 -3.33
N LEU A 44 22.08 3.20 -4.44
CA LEU A 44 21.54 1.84 -4.43
C LEU A 44 22.63 0.79 -4.52
N SER A 45 23.92 1.13 -4.49
CA SER A 45 25.02 0.16 -4.59
C SER A 45 25.12 -0.79 -3.38
N SER A 46 24.73 -0.33 -2.19
CA SER A 46 24.86 -1.09 -0.94
C SER A 46 23.53 -1.24 -0.20
N ASN A 47 23.36 -2.34 0.54
CA ASN A 47 22.13 -2.58 1.32
C ASN A 47 22.01 -1.65 2.53
N ALA A 48 23.13 -1.20 3.12
CA ALA A 48 23.12 -0.38 4.33
C ALA A 48 22.42 0.96 4.12
N GLY A 49 22.66 1.64 2.99
CA GLY A 49 22.01 2.92 2.66
C GLY A 49 20.51 2.79 2.31
N ARG A 50 20.10 1.64 1.76
CA ARG A 50 18.73 1.41 1.26
C ARG A 50 17.67 1.40 2.38
N TYR A 51 17.98 0.85 3.55
CA TYR A 51 16.99 0.71 4.64
C TYR A 51 16.79 1.97 5.47
N ASP A 52 17.80 2.83 5.53
CA ASP A 52 17.72 4.13 6.19
C ASP A 52 16.83 5.09 5.41
N PHE A 53 16.93 5.06 4.08
CA PHE A 53 16.13 5.87 3.18
C PHE A 53 14.63 5.59 3.35
N LYS A 54 13.84 6.65 3.55
CA LYS A 54 12.37 6.53 3.69
C LYS A 54 11.71 6.82 2.37
N VAL A 55 10.88 5.89 1.89
CA VAL A 55 10.05 6.09 0.69
C VAL A 55 9.20 7.34 0.85
N LEU A 56 8.47 7.47 1.96
CA LEU A 56 7.77 8.69 2.35
C LEU A 56 8.56 9.37 3.49
N LYS A 57 9.28 10.45 3.16
CA LYS A 57 10.03 11.24 4.14
C LYS A 57 9.11 12.21 4.90
N SER A 58 9.55 12.63 6.07
CA SER A 58 8.95 13.77 6.77
C SER A 58 9.11 15.05 5.94
N ALA A 59 8.38 16.12 6.28
CA ALA A 59 8.55 17.42 5.63
C ALA A 59 9.93 18.06 5.86
N LYS A 60 10.76 17.52 6.77
CA LYS A 60 12.15 17.94 6.92
C LYS A 60 12.95 17.48 5.71
N LYS A 61 13.96 18.25 5.28
CA LYS A 61 14.87 17.91 4.16
C LYS A 61 15.83 16.74 4.47
N ASP A 62 15.43 15.81 5.32
CA ASP A 62 16.18 14.61 5.67
C ASP A 62 15.51 13.37 5.07
N ALA A 63 16.21 12.72 4.14
CA ALA A 63 15.76 11.52 3.45
C ALA A 63 15.52 10.31 4.37
N LYS A 64 16.12 10.31 5.57
CA LYS A 64 16.03 9.25 6.57
C LYS A 64 14.92 9.50 7.61
N ALA A 65 14.41 10.72 7.69
CA ALA A 65 13.40 11.09 8.65
C ALA A 65 12.04 10.50 8.26
N LYS A 66 11.53 9.58 9.08
CA LYS A 66 10.18 9.00 8.91
C LYS A 66 9.08 10.04 9.19
N ILE A 67 7.98 9.95 8.46
CA ILE A 67 6.75 10.67 8.82
C ILE A 67 6.24 10.20 10.19
N THR A 68 5.79 11.13 11.03
CA THR A 68 5.17 10.79 12.31
C THR A 68 3.71 10.36 12.08
N TYR A 69 3.19 9.52 12.97
CA TYR A 69 1.78 9.11 12.91
C TYR A 69 0.84 10.33 12.93
N ALA A 70 1.11 11.31 13.80
CA ALA A 70 0.34 12.54 13.88
C ALA A 70 0.33 13.33 12.56
N ALA A 71 1.48 13.45 11.90
CA ALA A 71 1.59 14.15 10.61
C ALA A 71 0.85 13.40 9.48
N GLN A 72 0.95 12.07 9.45
CA GLN A 72 0.19 11.24 8.52
C GLN A 72 -1.32 11.40 8.76
N ASN A 73 -1.77 11.25 10.01
CA ASN A 73 -3.17 11.38 10.40
C ASN A 73 -3.74 12.75 10.03
N ALA A 74 -3.02 13.83 10.35
CA ALA A 74 -3.43 15.19 9.99
C ALA A 74 -3.55 15.38 8.48
N SER A 75 -2.66 14.78 7.69
CA SER A 75 -2.69 14.88 6.23
C SER A 75 -3.92 14.18 5.64
N ILE A 76 -4.27 13.00 6.15
CA ILE A 76 -5.48 12.28 5.74
C ILE A 76 -6.75 13.06 6.14
N HIS A 77 -6.81 13.57 7.37
CA HIS A 77 -7.95 14.39 7.80
C HIS A 77 -8.15 15.64 6.94
N ARG A 78 -7.07 16.32 6.53
CA ARG A 78 -7.18 17.47 5.63
C ARG A 78 -7.78 17.06 4.28
N ALA A 79 -7.35 15.93 3.72
CA ALA A 79 -7.91 15.41 2.48
C ALA A 79 -9.40 15.05 2.65
N PHE A 80 -9.77 14.34 3.72
CA PHE A 80 -11.16 13.98 3.99
C PHE A 80 -12.06 15.20 4.16
N LYS A 81 -11.62 16.18 4.97
CA LYS A 81 -12.35 17.44 5.15
C LYS A 81 -12.56 18.17 3.82
N LYS A 82 -11.54 18.21 2.96
CA LYS A 82 -11.63 18.88 1.64
C LYS A 82 -12.62 18.20 0.70
N LEU A 83 -12.77 16.88 0.82
CA LEU A 83 -13.71 16.07 0.04
C LEU A 83 -15.08 15.88 0.71
N GLY A 84 -15.32 16.49 1.88
CA GLY A 84 -16.57 16.30 2.62
C GLY A 84 -16.76 14.90 3.21
N ILE A 85 -15.70 14.10 3.33
CA ILE A 85 -15.74 12.75 3.87
C ILE A 85 -15.73 12.82 5.39
N ASN A 86 -16.80 12.33 6.03
CA ASN A 86 -16.89 12.20 7.48
C ASN A 86 -16.57 10.76 7.90
N SER A 87 -15.41 10.54 8.53
CA SER A 87 -14.97 9.22 8.97
C SER A 87 -14.25 9.30 10.31
N SER A 88 -14.61 8.40 11.22
CA SER A 88 -13.88 8.15 12.48
C SER A 88 -12.58 7.35 12.26
N HIS A 89 -12.50 6.64 11.13
CA HIS A 89 -11.32 5.90 10.68
C HIS A 89 -10.49 6.78 9.74
N THR A 90 -9.18 6.82 9.92
CA THR A 90 -8.30 7.74 9.18
C THR A 90 -7.19 6.97 8.48
N THR A 91 -6.13 6.62 9.21
CA THR A 91 -4.98 5.89 8.69
C THR A 91 -5.32 4.46 8.26
N ASP A 92 -6.41 3.91 8.80
CA ASP A 92 -6.95 2.58 8.52
C ASP A 92 -8.18 2.60 7.58
N ALA A 93 -8.67 3.77 7.16
CA ALA A 93 -9.83 3.89 6.26
C ALA A 93 -9.64 3.11 4.95
N GLY A 94 -8.39 3.06 4.46
CA GLY A 94 -7.99 2.27 3.29
C GLY A 94 -8.20 0.76 3.47
N ARG A 95 -8.11 0.25 4.70
CA ARG A 95 -8.28 -1.18 5.00
C ARG A 95 -9.75 -1.59 4.84
N GLY A 96 -10.67 -0.81 5.39
CA GLY A 96 -12.10 -1.07 5.28
C GLY A 96 -12.63 -0.84 3.86
N SER A 97 -12.25 0.28 3.23
CA SER A 97 -12.63 0.56 1.85
C SER A 97 -12.05 -0.47 0.87
N GLY A 98 -10.79 -0.88 1.02
CA GLY A 98 -10.16 -1.88 0.15
C GLY A 98 -10.86 -3.24 0.20
N ALA A 99 -11.35 -3.69 1.36
CA ALA A 99 -12.12 -4.91 1.45
C ALA A 99 -13.49 -4.81 0.76
N ARG A 100 -14.19 -3.68 0.91
CA ARG A 100 -15.45 -3.44 0.20
C ARG A 100 -15.25 -3.35 -1.31
N ILE A 101 -14.17 -2.71 -1.77
CA ILE A 101 -13.82 -2.65 -3.19
C ILE A 101 -13.53 -4.06 -3.72
N ALA A 102 -12.78 -4.88 -2.97
CA ALA A 102 -12.49 -6.24 -3.36
C ALA A 102 -13.78 -7.09 -3.45
N GLU A 103 -14.70 -6.96 -2.50
CA GLU A 103 -16.01 -7.62 -2.52
C GLU A 103 -16.85 -7.18 -3.73
N LEU A 104 -16.97 -5.87 -3.96
CA LEU A 104 -17.69 -5.30 -5.11
C LEU A 104 -17.11 -5.77 -6.45
N ASN A 105 -15.80 -5.99 -6.51
CA ASN A 105 -15.13 -6.50 -7.71
C ASN A 105 -15.16 -8.04 -7.80
N GLY A 106 -15.84 -8.73 -6.88
CA GLY A 106 -16.10 -10.17 -6.93
C GLY A 106 -15.06 -11.06 -6.24
N ALA A 107 -14.24 -10.52 -5.33
CA ALA A 107 -13.35 -11.36 -4.52
C ALA A 107 -14.14 -12.14 -3.47
N PHE A 108 -13.84 -13.43 -3.32
CA PHE A 108 -14.43 -14.26 -2.27
C PHE A 108 -13.96 -13.83 -0.87
N LEU A 109 -14.78 -14.10 0.14
CA LEU A 109 -14.56 -13.68 1.53
C LEU A 109 -13.25 -14.22 2.12
N ASP A 110 -12.90 -15.47 1.83
CA ASP A 110 -11.63 -16.10 2.23
C ASP A 110 -10.42 -15.35 1.63
N GLN A 111 -10.53 -14.90 0.38
CA GLN A 111 -9.51 -14.13 -0.29
C GLN A 111 -9.34 -12.74 0.35
N ILE A 112 -10.46 -12.08 0.66
CA ILE A 112 -10.48 -10.79 1.36
C ILE A 112 -9.87 -10.92 2.76
N ARG A 113 -10.26 -11.93 3.53
CA ARG A 113 -9.71 -12.22 4.87
C ARG A 113 -8.21 -12.45 4.84
N ARG A 114 -7.74 -13.23 3.87
CA ARG A 114 -6.31 -13.51 3.68
C ARG A 114 -5.53 -12.26 3.25
N MET A 115 -6.09 -11.44 2.35
CA MET A 115 -5.47 -10.17 1.94
C MET A 115 -5.39 -9.18 3.11
N GLY A 116 -6.48 -9.04 3.86
CA GLY A 116 -6.59 -8.16 5.03
C GLY A 116 -5.88 -8.68 6.27
N ARG A 117 -5.36 -9.92 6.23
CA ARG A 117 -4.75 -10.66 7.35
C ARG A 117 -5.63 -10.64 8.60
N TRP A 118 -6.92 -10.86 8.39
CA TRP A 118 -7.92 -10.95 9.46
C TRP A 118 -8.07 -12.36 10.00
N ASP A 119 -7.64 -13.36 9.24
CA ASP A 119 -7.56 -14.72 9.72
C ASP A 119 -6.19 -15.02 10.34
N SER A 120 -6.21 -15.73 11.46
CA SER A 120 -5.02 -16.18 12.18
C SER A 120 -5.06 -17.69 12.41
N GLY A 121 -5.80 -18.42 11.59
CA GLY A 121 -5.89 -19.86 11.60
C GLY A 121 -4.51 -20.54 11.59
N SER A 122 -4.46 -21.75 12.16
CA SER A 122 -3.23 -22.56 12.16
C SER A 122 -2.72 -22.82 10.74
N LEU A 123 -3.63 -22.89 9.75
CA LEU A 123 -3.30 -23.04 8.34
C LEU A 123 -2.58 -21.80 7.78
N GLU A 124 -3.17 -20.60 7.89
CA GLU A 124 -2.51 -19.35 7.46
C GLU A 124 -1.18 -19.16 8.17
N SER A 125 -1.18 -19.37 9.48
CA SER A 125 -0.01 -19.10 10.31
C SER A 125 1.12 -20.10 10.06
N ARG A 126 0.83 -21.40 9.83
CA ARG A 126 1.87 -22.45 9.71
C ARG A 126 2.26 -22.77 8.27
N TYR A 127 1.32 -22.83 7.34
CA TYR A 127 1.55 -23.45 6.02
C TYR A 127 1.41 -22.49 4.85
N LEU A 128 0.63 -21.41 4.97
CA LEU A 128 0.45 -20.46 3.87
C LEU A 128 1.49 -19.35 3.93
N THR A 129 2.40 -19.34 2.97
CA THR A 129 3.42 -18.27 2.82
C THR A 129 3.17 -17.38 1.61
N HIS A 130 2.09 -17.65 0.87
CA HIS A 130 1.93 -17.12 -0.49
C HIS A 130 1.05 -15.88 -0.46
N PHE A 131 1.50 -14.88 -1.20
CA PHE A 131 0.78 -13.65 -1.49
C PHE A 131 -0.59 -13.93 -2.12
N ASN A 132 -1.65 -13.27 -1.64
CA ASN A 132 -2.98 -13.40 -2.24
C ASN A 132 -3.05 -12.62 -3.56
N ARG A 133 -2.56 -13.26 -4.63
CA ARG A 133 -2.50 -12.67 -5.96
C ARG A 133 -3.88 -12.34 -6.52
N GLU A 134 -4.87 -13.18 -6.28
CA GLU A 134 -6.21 -13.02 -6.85
C GLU A 134 -6.92 -11.83 -6.23
N ALA A 135 -6.98 -11.74 -4.89
CA ALA A 135 -7.57 -10.60 -4.20
C ALA A 135 -6.92 -9.28 -4.63
N ILE A 136 -5.61 -9.28 -4.86
CA ILE A 136 -4.86 -8.07 -5.21
C ILE A 136 -5.10 -7.64 -6.65
N ILE A 137 -5.28 -8.59 -7.56
CA ILE A 137 -5.71 -8.31 -8.94
C ILE A 137 -7.12 -7.72 -8.94
N ILE A 138 -8.05 -8.35 -8.22
CA ILE A 138 -9.45 -7.94 -8.14
C ILE A 138 -9.59 -6.57 -7.48
N CYS A 139 -8.89 -6.32 -6.37
CA CYS A 139 -8.88 -5.03 -5.69
C CYS A 139 -8.32 -3.88 -6.55
N ASN A 140 -7.54 -4.20 -7.60
CA ASN A 140 -6.97 -3.22 -8.54
C ASN A 140 -7.77 -3.05 -9.84
N GLY A 141 -9.01 -3.56 -9.88
CA GLY A 141 -9.94 -3.36 -10.99
C GLY A 141 -9.75 -4.31 -12.18
N PHE A 142 -9.02 -5.41 -11.98
CA PHE A 142 -8.82 -6.45 -13.01
C PHE A 142 -9.65 -7.69 -12.69
N PRO A 143 -10.03 -8.49 -13.71
CA PRO A 143 -10.69 -9.75 -13.48
C PRO A 143 -9.75 -10.75 -12.78
N GLY A 144 -10.27 -11.53 -11.82
CA GLY A 144 -9.51 -12.54 -11.06
C GLY A 144 -8.93 -13.70 -11.88
N ARG A 145 -9.18 -13.75 -13.20
CA ARG A 145 -8.66 -14.79 -14.10
C ARG A 145 -7.16 -14.61 -14.39
N LYS A 146 -6.45 -15.73 -14.61
CA LYS A 146 -5.06 -15.72 -15.07
C LYS A 146 -4.93 -14.94 -16.38
N GLY A 147 -3.88 -14.13 -16.50
CA GLY A 147 -3.59 -13.31 -17.70
C GLY A 147 -4.45 -12.04 -17.87
N GLY A 148 -5.38 -11.74 -16.97
CA GLY A 148 -6.32 -10.60 -17.11
C GLY A 148 -5.80 -9.22 -16.64
N PHE A 149 -4.50 -9.05 -16.40
CA PHE A 149 -3.94 -7.91 -15.64
C PHE A 149 -3.10 -6.94 -16.48
N TRP A 150 -3.24 -6.96 -17.80
CA TRP A 150 -2.54 -6.02 -18.69
C TRP A 150 -3.29 -4.68 -18.73
N LEU A 151 -2.54 -3.59 -18.59
CA LEU A 151 -3.03 -2.27 -18.98
C LEU A 151 -2.99 -2.23 -20.52
N ARG A 152 -4.11 -1.89 -21.15
CA ARG A 152 -4.15 -1.60 -22.60
C ARG A 152 -3.65 -0.19 -22.86
#